data_AF-A0A848YEI1-F1
#
_entry.id   AF-A0A848YEI1-F1
#
_cell.length_a   1.000
_cell.length_b   1.000
_cell.length_c   1.000
_cell.angle_alpha   90.00
_cell.angle_beta   90.00
_cell.angle_gamma   90.00
#
_symmetry.space_group_name_H-M   'P 1'
#
loop_
_entity.id
_entity.type
_entity.pdbx_description
1 polymer ?
#
loop_
_entity_poly.entity_id
_entity_poly.type
_entity_poly.pdbx_seq_one_letter_code
_entity_poly.pdbx_strand_id
1 'polypeptide(L)' 'MQDIIEQLEARRDEARLGGGQRRIDAQHGRGKLTAR' A
#
# COMPACT_ATOMS: atom_id res chain seq x y z
N MET A 1 -6.62 4.71 23.53
CA MET A 1 -5.24 4.41 23.04
C MET A 1 -5.29 3.46 21.86
N GLN A 2 -6.08 2.37 21.93
CA GLN A 2 -6.44 1.52 20.78
C GLN A 2 -6.89 2.31 19.53
N ASP A 3 -7.83 3.25 19.66
CA ASP A 3 -8.39 3.96 18.49
C ASP A 3 -7.34 4.76 17.70
N ILE A 4 -6.30 5.26 18.39
CA ILE A 4 -5.20 6.01 17.76
C ILE A 4 -4.29 5.05 16.99
N ILE A 5 -4.08 3.83 17.51
CA ILE A 5 -3.28 2.80 16.84
C ILE A 5 -3.99 2.33 15.57
N GLU A 6 -5.30 2.07 15.64
CA GLU A 6 -6.10 1.68 14.46
C GLU A 6 -6.08 2.76 13.37
N GLN A 7 -6.26 4.02 13.75
CA GLN A 7 -6.17 5.14 12.80
C GLN A 7 -4.78 5.28 12.19
N LEU A 8 -3.72 5.00 12.96
CA LEU A 8 -2.35 5.01 12.44
C LEU A 8 -2.10 3.87 11.46
N GLU A 9 -2.62 2.68 11.74
CA GLU A 9 -2.53 1.52 10.84
C GLU A 9 -3.27 1.76 9.53
N ALA A 10 -4.50 2.28 9.59
CA ALA A 10 -5.28 2.61 8.40
C ALA A 10 -4.53 3.61 7.48
N ARG A 11 -3.94 4.66 8.06
CA ARG A 11 -3.12 5.63 7.31
C ARG A 11 -1.86 5.02 6.72
N ARG A 12 -1.23 4.07 7.43
CA ARG A 12 -0.06 3.34 6.94
C ARG A 12 -0.43 2.43 5.78
N ASP A 13 -1.58 1.75 5.84
CA ASP A 13 -2.07 0.89 4.76
C ASP A 13 -2.42 1.69 3.51
N GLU A 14 -3.05 2.84 3.67
CA GLU A 14 -3.29 3.78 2.57
C GLU A 14 -1.98 4.26 1.94
N ALA A 15 -0.99 4.66 2.75
CA ALA A 15 0.34 5.04 2.26
C ALA A 15 1.09 3.85 1.60
N ARG A 16 0.86 2.61 2.07
CA ARG A 16 1.43 1.39 1.49
C ARG A 16 0.84 1.06 0.11
N LEU A 17 -0.36 1.51 -0.23
CA LEU A 17 -0.87 1.36 -1.59
C LEU A 17 -0.08 2.23 -2.60
N GLY A 18 0.58 3.30 -2.15
CA GLY A 18 1.48 4.11 -2.97
C GLY A 18 0.82 4.63 -4.26
N GLY A 19 1.23 4.12 -5.42
CA GLY A 19 0.63 4.46 -6.72
C GLY A 19 -0.75 3.84 -6.99
N GLY A 20 -1.34 3.19 -5.97
CA GLY A 20 -2.59 2.45 -6.05
C GLY A 20 -2.41 1.03 -6.61
N GLN A 21 -3.37 0.16 -6.31
CA GLN A 21 -3.39 -1.24 -6.75
C GLN A 21 -3.18 -1.38 -8.26
N ARG A 22 -3.77 -0.48 -9.05
CA ARG A 22 -3.63 -0.46 -10.51
C ARG A 22 -2.18 -0.38 -11.00
N ARG A 23 -1.34 0.42 -10.34
CA ARG A 23 0.09 0.53 -10.71
C ARG A 23 0.89 -0.69 -10.25
N ILE A 24 0.54 -1.25 -9.09
CA ILE A 24 1.14 -2.49 -8.57
C ILE A 24 0.85 -3.64 -9.53
N ASP A 25 -0.42 -3.81 -9.93
CA ASP A 25 -0.84 -4.86 -10.87
C ASP A 25 -0.18 -4.69 -12.24
N ALA A 26 -0.08 -3.46 -12.74
CA ALA A 26 0.61 -3.18 -14.00
C ALA A 26 2.11 -3.50 -13.94
N GLN A 27 2.76 -3.26 -12.80
CA GLN A 27 4.17 -3.58 -12.57
C GLN A 27 4.38 -5.10 -12.48
N HIS A 28 3.54 -5.78 -11.70
CA HIS A 28 3.56 -7.24 -11.56
C HIS A 28 3.21 -7.96 -12.86
N GLY A 29 2.25 -7.43 -13.63
CA GLY A 29 1.91 -7.94 -14.96
C GLY A 29 3.05 -7.79 -15.98
N ARG A 30 4.01 -6.88 -15.74
CA ARG A 30 5.26 -6.77 -16.50
C ARG A 30 6.38 -7.68 -15.97
N GLY A 31 6.08 -8.54 -15.00
CA GLY A 31 7.05 -9.44 -14.34
C GLY A 31 8.03 -8.72 -13.41
N LYS A 32 7.76 -7.46 -13.05
CA LYS A 32 8.62 -6.67 -12.17
C LYS A 32 7.99 -6.58 -10.78
N LEU A 33 8.81 -6.60 -9.73
CA LEU A 33 8.34 -6.40 -8.36
C LEU A 33 8.22 -4.90 -8.04
N THR A 34 7.42 -4.57 -7.02
CA THR A 34 7.42 -3.24 -6.40
C THR A 34 8.65 -3.06 -5.51
N ALA A 35 9.02 -1.80 -5.21
CA ALA A 35 10.22 -1.49 -4.43
C ALA A 35 10.10 -1.83 -2.93
N ARG A 36 8.88 -2.03 -2.44
CA ARG A 36 8.58 -2.64 -1.15
C ARG A 36 8.16 -4.08 -1.41
#